data_AF-A0A7J3ZLD9-F1
#
_entry.id   AF-A0A7J3ZLD9-F1
#
_cell.length_a   1.000
_cell.length_b   1.000
_cell.length_c   1.000
_cell.angle_alpha   90.00
_cell.angle_beta   90.00
_cell.angle_gamma   90.00
#
_symmetry.space_group_name_H-M   'P 1'
#
loop_
_entity.id
_entity.type
_entity.pdbx_description
1 polymer ?
#
loop_
_entity_poly.entity_id
_entity_poly.type
_entity_poly.pdbx_seq_one_letter_code
_entity_poly.pdbx_strand_id
1 'polypeptide(L)'
;MSSWKVREKSSSRSPSSRANRFAKPRPSSRDYEPRGGSRLEKGRREAPQPTPLNGSCTPLCPLFWCNKRAYQPRRGSSGEKIVFCRWIGDECIGVSCQYSGCRGNYLLPDGSCAWDKQRKRAAASDNVLMQFQEDALDKRVRDLLAKRMGSKHIKDL
;
A
#
# COMPACT_ATOMS: atom_id res chain seq x y z
N MET A 1 8.45 -86.33 -25.19
CA MET A 1 8.16 -84.87 -25.16
C MET A 1 9.49 -84.15 -25.31
N SER A 2 9.62 -83.33 -26.34
CA SER A 2 10.94 -83.00 -26.88
C SER A 2 11.67 -81.92 -26.10
N SER A 3 12.92 -82.21 -25.76
CA SER A 3 13.96 -81.19 -25.62
C SER A 3 13.95 -80.27 -26.85
N TRP A 4 14.28 -78.99 -26.68
CA TRP A 4 15.38 -78.34 -27.41
C TRP A 4 15.70 -76.98 -26.75
N LYS A 5 16.99 -76.79 -26.41
CA LYS A 5 17.50 -75.53 -25.88
C LYS A 5 17.61 -74.49 -27.00
N VAL A 6 17.26 -73.24 -26.69
CA VAL A 6 17.50 -72.10 -27.59
C VAL A 6 19.01 -71.96 -27.85
N ARG A 7 19.38 -71.78 -29.11
CA ARG A 7 20.76 -71.93 -29.61
C ARG A 7 21.24 -70.67 -30.33
N GLU A 8 22.38 -70.12 -29.89
CA GLU A 8 23.27 -69.19 -30.65
C GLU A 8 22.60 -67.84 -31.09
N LYS A 9 23.24 -66.78 -31.59
CA LYS A 9 24.62 -66.20 -31.66
C LYS A 9 24.41 -64.69 -32.01
N SER A 10 25.35 -63.75 -31.97
CA SER A 10 26.77 -63.72 -31.54
C SER A 10 27.21 -62.27 -31.25
N SER A 11 28.32 -62.12 -30.55
CA SER A 11 29.23 -60.95 -30.57
C SER A 11 29.27 -60.14 -31.88
N SER A 12 29.14 -58.82 -31.78
CA SER A 12 29.93 -57.88 -32.58
C SER A 12 30.12 -56.53 -31.87
N ARG A 13 31.37 -56.22 -31.48
CA ARG A 13 31.82 -54.83 -31.26
C ARG A 13 32.10 -54.19 -32.61
N SER A 14 31.80 -52.90 -32.78
CA SER A 14 32.50 -51.89 -33.62
C SER A 14 31.62 -50.59 -33.70
N PRO A 15 32.12 -49.43 -34.17
CA PRO A 15 33.20 -48.68 -33.53
C PRO A 15 32.91 -47.15 -33.46
N SER A 16 33.80 -46.43 -32.76
CA SER A 16 34.26 -45.06 -33.06
C SER A 16 33.30 -43.92 -33.46
N SER A 17 33.44 -42.81 -32.71
CA SER A 17 33.41 -41.42 -33.20
C SER A 17 32.18 -40.89 -33.97
N ARG A 18 31.33 -40.12 -33.26
CA ARG A 18 30.79 -38.86 -33.81
C ARG A 18 30.99 -37.72 -32.80
N ALA A 19 31.75 -36.71 -33.23
CA ALA A 19 32.04 -35.52 -32.45
C ALA A 19 30.77 -34.72 -32.14
N ASN A 20 30.58 -34.34 -30.87
CA ASN A 20 29.42 -33.61 -30.42
C ASN A 20 29.59 -32.10 -30.73
N ARG A 21 29.26 -31.69 -31.97
CA ARG A 21 29.58 -30.36 -32.54
C ARG A 21 28.78 -29.16 -31.98
N PHE A 22 28.18 -29.26 -30.79
CA PHE A 22 27.33 -28.19 -30.23
C PHE A 22 27.51 -27.92 -28.72
N ALA A 23 28.72 -28.13 -28.19
CA ALA A 23 29.11 -27.48 -26.93
C ALA A 23 29.49 -26.02 -27.20
N LYS A 24 28.56 -25.07 -26.99
CA LYS A 24 28.91 -23.65 -26.96
C LYS A 24 29.94 -23.42 -25.84
N PRO A 25 31.04 -22.67 -26.09
CA PRO A 25 31.98 -22.35 -25.01
C PRO A 25 31.26 -21.58 -23.91
N ARG A 26 31.62 -21.85 -22.65
CA ARG A 26 31.20 -21.00 -21.54
C ARG A 26 31.80 -19.61 -21.75
N PRO A 27 31.02 -18.51 -21.67
CA PRO A 27 31.57 -17.16 -21.80
C PRO A 27 32.63 -16.94 -20.71
N SER A 28 33.67 -16.16 -21.03
CA SER A 28 34.73 -15.89 -20.07
C SER A 28 34.22 -14.93 -18.99
N SER A 29 34.86 -14.91 -17.83
CA SER A 29 34.51 -13.98 -16.76
C SER A 29 34.73 -12.50 -17.11
N ARG A 30 35.35 -12.20 -18.26
CA ARG A 30 35.57 -10.84 -18.78
C ARG A 30 34.41 -10.32 -19.65
N ASP A 31 33.49 -11.19 -20.07
CA ASP A 31 32.37 -10.82 -20.95
C ASP A 31 31.12 -10.37 -20.17
N TYR A 32 31.22 -10.20 -18.85
CA TYR A 32 30.16 -9.61 -18.04
C TYR A 32 30.23 -8.08 -18.09
N GLU A 33 29.80 -7.52 -19.22
CA GLU A 33 29.33 -6.13 -19.30
C GLU A 33 28.26 -5.93 -18.21
N PRO A 34 28.51 -5.10 -17.17
CA PRO A 34 27.47 -4.77 -16.22
C PRO A 34 26.42 -3.98 -16.98
N ARG A 35 25.21 -4.54 -17.15
CA ARG A 35 24.07 -3.81 -17.71
C ARG A 35 23.78 -2.60 -16.83
N GLY A 36 24.36 -1.46 -17.20
CA GLY A 36 24.15 -0.14 -16.64
C GLY A 36 22.76 0.40 -16.95
N GLY A 37 21.72 -0.35 -16.58
CA GLY A 37 20.39 0.21 -16.41
C GLY A 37 20.44 1.13 -15.20
N SER A 38 20.24 2.42 -15.43
CA SER A 38 20.15 3.47 -14.41
C SER A 38 19.04 3.14 -13.39
N ARG A 39 19.42 2.43 -12.32
CA ARG A 39 18.51 1.94 -11.27
C ARG A 39 18.01 3.04 -10.31
N LEU A 40 18.08 4.30 -10.74
CA LEU A 40 17.97 5.48 -9.90
C LEU A 40 16.90 6.49 -10.36
N GLU A 41 15.84 6.02 -11.04
CA GLU A 41 14.57 6.77 -11.14
C GLU A 41 13.37 5.89 -10.74
N LYS A 42 13.50 5.19 -9.60
CA LYS A 42 12.35 4.53 -8.99
C LYS A 42 11.54 5.57 -8.23
N GLY A 43 10.72 6.33 -8.98
CA GLY A 43 9.89 7.43 -8.49
C GLY A 43 9.24 7.10 -7.14
N ARG A 44 9.35 8.05 -6.21
CA ARG A 44 8.97 7.93 -4.79
C ARG A 44 7.46 7.70 -4.69
N ARG A 45 7.02 6.44 -4.80
CA ARG A 45 5.61 6.06 -4.66
C ARG A 45 5.12 6.51 -3.29
N GLU A 46 4.26 7.52 -3.27
CA GLU A 46 3.69 8.06 -2.04
C GLU A 46 2.96 6.94 -1.28
N ALA A 47 3.10 6.95 0.04
CA ALA A 47 2.49 5.94 0.87
C ALA A 47 0.96 6.03 0.75
N PRO A 48 0.23 4.90 0.54
CA PRO A 48 -1.21 4.93 0.41
C PRO A 48 -1.84 5.44 1.71
N GLN A 49 -2.45 6.63 1.65
CA GLN A 49 -3.14 7.25 2.77
C GLN A 49 -4.44 6.49 3.10
N PRO A 50 -4.85 6.42 4.37
CA PRO A 50 -6.16 5.85 4.73
C PRO A 50 -7.30 6.72 4.18
N THR A 51 -8.35 6.06 3.70
CA THR A 51 -9.57 6.70 3.18
C THR A 51 -10.76 6.37 4.10
N PRO A 52 -10.92 7.08 5.23
CA PRO A 52 -12.06 6.90 6.12
C PRO A 52 -13.34 7.44 5.45
N LEU A 53 -14.47 6.77 5.64
CA LEU A 53 -15.78 7.25 5.20
C LEU A 53 -16.52 7.79 6.42
N ASN A 54 -16.86 9.08 6.43
CA ASN A 54 -17.50 9.75 7.58
C ASN A 54 -16.77 9.54 8.94
N GLY A 55 -15.46 9.30 8.91
CA GLY A 55 -14.63 9.03 10.09
C GLY A 55 -14.60 7.56 10.55
N SER A 56 -15.41 6.67 9.96
CA SER A 56 -15.31 5.24 10.16
C SER A 56 -14.32 4.59 9.20
N CYS A 57 -13.76 3.45 9.59
CA CYS A 57 -12.97 2.62 8.70
C CYS A 57 -13.88 1.76 7.80
N THR A 58 -13.52 1.64 6.52
CA THR A 58 -14.23 0.81 5.54
C THR A 58 -13.35 -0.34 5.06
N PRO A 59 -13.93 -1.49 4.65
CA PRO A 59 -13.14 -2.58 4.07
C PRO A 59 -12.45 -2.18 2.76
N LEU A 60 -12.94 -1.14 2.07
CA LEU A 60 -12.34 -0.60 0.84
C LEU A 60 -11.10 0.28 1.07
N CYS A 61 -10.78 0.63 2.32
CA CYS A 61 -9.60 1.43 2.64
C CYS A 61 -8.30 0.69 2.22
N PRO A 62 -7.33 1.36 1.56
CA PRO A 62 -6.11 0.71 1.05
C PRO A 62 -5.19 0.17 2.17
N LEU A 63 -5.39 0.63 3.41
CA LEU A 63 -4.71 0.13 4.61
C LEU A 63 -5.50 -0.93 5.38
N PHE A 64 -6.74 -1.25 4.98
CA PHE A 64 -7.52 -2.33 5.60
C PHE A 64 -6.80 -3.67 5.41
N TRP A 65 -6.79 -4.50 6.45
CA TRP A 65 -6.18 -5.82 6.40
C TRP A 65 -7.01 -6.83 7.19
N CYS A 66 -6.91 -8.09 6.78
CA CYS A 66 -7.60 -9.21 7.40
C CYS A 66 -6.56 -10.21 7.92
N ASN A 67 -6.61 -10.53 9.21
CA ASN A 67 -5.63 -11.40 9.87
C ASN A 67 -5.58 -12.81 9.23
N LYS A 68 -6.74 -13.33 8.80
CA LYS A 68 -6.88 -14.60 8.06
C LYS A 68 -6.50 -14.51 6.58
N ARG A 69 -6.14 -13.34 6.06
CA ARG A 69 -5.84 -13.07 4.63
C ARG A 69 -6.98 -13.49 3.67
N ALA A 70 -8.21 -13.56 4.18
CA ALA A 70 -9.41 -13.96 3.42
C ALA A 70 -10.03 -12.81 2.58
N TYR A 71 -9.54 -11.58 2.77
CA TYR A 71 -9.92 -10.38 2.02
C TYR A 71 -9.67 -10.53 0.51
N GLN A 72 -10.71 -10.43 -0.32
CA GLN A 72 -10.58 -10.26 -1.77
C GLN A 72 -11.44 -9.10 -2.27
N PRO A 73 -10.84 -8.04 -2.85
CA PRO A 73 -11.61 -7.04 -3.57
C PRO A 73 -12.14 -7.65 -4.87
N ARG A 74 -13.43 -7.46 -5.14
CA ARG A 74 -14.13 -7.88 -6.34
C ARG A 74 -14.88 -6.68 -6.93
N ARG A 75 -15.34 -6.82 -8.18
CA ARG A 75 -16.40 -5.95 -8.71
C ARG A 75 -17.69 -6.74 -8.65
N GLY A 76 -18.73 -6.15 -8.09
CA GLY A 76 -20.06 -6.75 -8.08
C GLY A 76 -20.77 -6.55 -9.42
N SER A 77 -21.98 -7.08 -9.54
CA SER A 77 -22.69 -7.17 -10.82
C SER A 77 -23.07 -5.80 -11.41
N SER A 78 -23.24 -4.77 -10.57
CA SER A 78 -23.54 -3.41 -11.02
C SER A 78 -22.29 -2.50 -11.10
N GLY A 79 -21.08 -3.09 -10.99
CA GLY A 79 -19.79 -2.42 -11.17
C GLY A 79 -19.17 -1.83 -9.89
N GLU A 80 -19.89 -1.87 -8.77
CA GLU A 80 -19.44 -1.48 -7.44
C GLU A 80 -18.20 -2.27 -7.00
N LYS A 81 -17.31 -1.60 -6.26
CA LYS A 81 -16.19 -2.27 -5.60
C LYS A 81 -16.70 -2.86 -4.29
N ILE A 82 -16.86 -4.17 -4.24
CA ILE A 82 -17.21 -4.92 -3.03
C ILE A 82 -16.00 -5.72 -2.54
N VAL A 83 -16.01 -6.07 -1.26
CA VAL A 83 -14.98 -6.90 -0.65
C VAL A 83 -15.61 -8.22 -0.23
N PHE A 84 -15.05 -9.31 -0.74
CA PHE A 84 -15.52 -10.65 -0.45
C PHE A 84 -14.59 -11.35 0.55
N CYS A 85 -15.17 -12.16 1.43
CA CYS A 85 -14.45 -12.97 2.39
C CYS A 85 -14.34 -14.42 1.89
N ARG A 86 -13.15 -14.82 1.41
CA ARG A 86 -12.90 -16.20 0.93
C ARG A 86 -13.12 -17.30 1.97
N TRP A 87 -13.13 -16.96 3.26
CA TRP A 87 -13.22 -17.93 4.36
C TRP A 87 -14.66 -18.25 4.73
N ILE A 88 -15.53 -17.23 4.73
CA ILE A 88 -16.98 -17.40 4.98
C ILE A 88 -17.69 -17.77 3.68
N GLY A 89 -17.29 -17.17 2.56
CA GLY A 89 -17.99 -17.30 1.28
C GLY A 89 -19.00 -16.19 1.00
N ASP A 90 -18.95 -15.09 1.75
CA ASP A 90 -19.88 -13.95 1.69
C ASP A 90 -19.19 -12.59 1.57
N GLU A 91 -19.97 -11.51 1.46
CA GLU A 91 -19.48 -10.14 1.57
C GLU A 91 -18.81 -9.87 2.94
N CYS A 92 -17.77 -9.03 2.92
CA CYS A 92 -17.00 -8.69 4.10
C CYS A 92 -17.71 -7.65 4.96
N ILE A 93 -18.16 -8.07 6.15
CA ILE A 93 -18.73 -7.22 7.22
C ILE A 93 -17.76 -6.13 7.77
N GLY A 94 -16.56 -5.98 7.18
CA GLY A 94 -15.61 -4.92 7.48
C GLY A 94 -15.14 -4.91 8.93
N VAL A 95 -15.38 -3.78 9.60
CA VAL A 95 -14.95 -3.48 10.98
C VAL A 95 -15.51 -4.46 12.00
N SER A 96 -16.76 -4.91 11.83
CA SER A 96 -17.42 -5.84 12.76
C SER A 96 -16.78 -7.23 12.77
N CYS A 97 -15.82 -7.51 11.88
CA CYS A 97 -15.06 -8.75 11.89
C CYS A 97 -13.95 -8.70 12.95
N GLN A 98 -13.91 -9.71 13.83
CA GLN A 98 -12.83 -9.94 14.81
C GLN A 98 -11.43 -10.01 14.16
N TYR A 99 -11.35 -10.37 12.88
CA TYR A 99 -10.10 -10.47 12.11
C TYR A 99 -9.79 -9.22 11.29
N SER A 100 -10.53 -8.13 11.47
CA SER A 100 -10.26 -6.84 10.83
C SER A 100 -9.09 -6.12 11.49
N GLY A 101 -8.42 -5.28 10.70
CA GLY A 101 -7.29 -4.50 11.16
C GLY A 101 -6.93 -3.40 10.17
N CYS A 102 -6.03 -2.51 10.58
CA CYS A 102 -5.39 -1.53 9.70
C CYS A 102 -3.88 -1.75 9.71
N ARG A 103 -3.22 -1.76 8.55
CA ARG A 103 -1.75 -1.90 8.45
C ARG A 103 -0.99 -0.78 9.16
N GLY A 104 -1.60 0.40 9.28
CA GLY A 104 -1.07 1.53 10.04
C GLY A 104 -1.62 1.63 11.47
N ASN A 105 -2.29 0.59 11.99
CA ASN A 105 -2.93 0.55 13.31
C ASN A 105 -3.90 1.71 13.61
N TYR A 106 -4.48 2.33 12.57
CA TYR A 106 -5.44 3.42 12.71
C TYR A 106 -6.89 2.96 12.97
N LEU A 107 -7.18 1.66 12.99
CA LEU A 107 -8.52 1.15 13.29
C LEU A 107 -8.69 1.05 14.82
N LEU A 108 -9.65 1.80 15.38
CA LEU A 108 -10.04 1.69 16.79
C LEU A 108 -11.13 0.62 16.99
N PRO A 109 -11.30 0.09 18.22
CA PRO A 109 -12.35 -0.87 18.55
C PRO A 109 -13.77 -0.29 18.47
N ASP A 110 -13.93 1.04 18.45
CA ASP A 110 -15.21 1.71 18.14
C ASP A 110 -15.53 1.76 16.63
N GLY A 111 -14.64 1.23 15.78
CA GLY A 111 -14.76 1.27 14.32
C GLY A 111 -14.34 2.57 13.65
N SER A 112 -13.89 3.56 14.43
CA SER A 112 -13.40 4.83 13.91
C SER A 112 -11.96 4.76 13.42
N CYS A 113 -11.60 5.71 12.56
CA CYS A 113 -10.23 5.89 12.08
C CYS A 113 -9.47 6.90 12.95
N ALA A 114 -8.41 6.45 13.64
CA ALA A 114 -7.52 7.29 14.44
C ALA A 114 -6.90 8.42 13.62
N TRP A 115 -6.54 8.14 12.35
CA TRP A 115 -5.97 9.14 11.43
C TRP A 115 -6.96 10.28 11.15
N ASP A 116 -8.25 9.99 11.01
CA ASP A 116 -9.26 11.03 10.84
C ASP A 116 -9.45 11.86 12.11
N LYS A 117 -9.49 11.20 13.27
CA LYS A 117 -9.52 11.87 14.59
C LYS A 117 -8.30 12.77 14.81
N GLN A 118 -7.09 12.32 14.43
CA GLN A 118 -5.86 13.11 14.51
C GLN A 118 -5.88 14.29 13.54
N ARG A 119 -6.25 14.07 12.27
CA ARG A 119 -6.37 15.13 11.26
C ARG A 119 -7.38 16.20 11.66
N LYS A 120 -8.53 15.81 12.21
CA LYS A 120 -9.55 16.74 12.74
C LYS A 120 -9.05 17.52 13.95
N ARG A 121 -8.29 16.90 14.86
CA ARG A 121 -7.66 17.59 15.99
C ARG A 121 -6.60 18.60 15.53
N ALA A 122 -5.75 18.24 14.57
CA ALA A 122 -4.78 19.16 13.98
C ALA A 122 -5.47 20.36 13.32
N ALA A 123 -6.47 20.11 12.46
CA ALA A 123 -7.25 21.18 11.85
C ALA A 123 -7.96 22.08 12.90
N ALA A 124 -8.44 21.52 14.02
CA ALA A 124 -9.03 22.30 15.09
C ALA A 124 -7.98 23.16 15.83
N SER A 125 -6.80 22.63 16.16
CA SER A 125 -5.72 23.41 16.78
C SER A 125 -5.20 24.51 15.85
N ASP A 126 -5.13 24.26 14.55
CA ASP A 126 -4.67 25.24 13.57
C ASP A 126 -5.68 26.40 13.45
N ASN A 127 -6.98 26.12 13.40
CA ASN A 127 -8.03 27.16 13.43
C ASN A 127 -7.97 28.00 14.72
N VAL A 128 -7.82 27.37 15.88
CA VAL A 128 -7.69 28.06 17.17
C VAL A 128 -6.44 28.95 17.20
N LEU A 129 -5.30 28.46 16.68
CA LEU A 129 -4.06 29.23 16.61
C LEU A 129 -4.18 30.44 15.66
N MET A 130 -4.89 30.30 14.54
CA MET A 130 -5.17 31.40 13.61
C MET A 130 -6.05 32.48 14.26
N GLN A 131 -7.12 32.09 14.96
CA GLN A 131 -7.99 33.02 15.70
C GLN A 131 -7.21 33.84 16.73
N PHE A 132 -6.31 33.20 17.50
CA PHE A 132 -5.43 33.92 18.43
C PHE A 132 -4.47 34.91 17.76
N GLN A 133 -4.06 34.65 16.51
CA GLN A 133 -3.23 35.59 15.74
C GLN A 133 -4.06 36.79 15.24
N GLU A 134 -5.28 36.56 14.75
CA GLU A 134 -6.20 37.61 14.34
C GLU A 134 -6.52 38.54 15.51
N ASP A 135 -6.91 38.00 16.67
CA ASP A 135 -7.14 38.76 17.92
C ASP A 135 -5.93 39.62 18.34
N ALA A 136 -4.71 39.11 18.13
CA ALA A 136 -3.48 39.81 18.48
C ALA A 136 -3.13 40.92 17.48
N LEU A 137 -3.42 40.72 16.19
CA LEU A 137 -3.29 41.74 15.15
C LEU A 137 -4.31 42.86 15.36
N ASP A 138 -5.57 42.51 15.65
CA ASP A 138 -6.65 43.45 15.94
C ASP A 138 -6.31 44.39 17.09
N LYS A 139 -5.78 43.84 18.20
CA LYS A 139 -5.31 44.64 19.34
C LYS A 139 -4.19 45.60 18.93
N ARG A 140 -3.19 45.15 18.16
CA ARG A 140 -2.11 46.00 17.65
C ARG A 140 -2.61 47.10 16.71
N VAL A 141 -3.58 46.80 15.84
CA VAL A 141 -4.20 47.77 14.94
C VAL A 141 -4.96 48.82 15.75
N ARG A 142 -5.78 48.41 16.74
CA ARG A 142 -6.46 49.33 17.66
C ARG A 142 -5.48 50.21 18.44
N ASP A 143 -4.37 49.66 18.93
CA ASP A 143 -3.32 50.42 19.63
C ASP A 143 -2.64 51.46 18.72
N LEU A 144 -2.37 51.11 17.46
CA LEU A 144 -1.78 52.02 16.47
C LEU A 144 -2.76 53.13 16.07
N LEU A 145 -4.03 52.79 15.87
CA LEU A 145 -5.10 53.76 15.62
C LEU A 145 -5.28 54.70 16.82
N ALA A 146 -5.26 54.19 18.06
CA ALA A 146 -5.37 54.98 19.28
C ALA A 146 -4.20 55.96 19.44
N LYS A 147 -2.97 55.54 19.13
CA LYS A 147 -1.78 56.41 19.12
C LYS A 147 -1.83 57.49 18.04
N ARG A 148 -2.48 57.23 16.89
CA ARG A 148 -2.53 58.14 15.74
C ARG A 148 -3.71 59.12 15.77
N MET A 149 -4.89 58.67 16.18
CA MET A 149 -6.15 59.42 16.13
C MET A 149 -6.61 59.94 17.50
N GLY A 150 -5.99 59.49 18.60
CA GLY A 150 -6.37 59.82 19.96
C GLY A 150 -7.54 58.98 20.47
N SER A 151 -7.50 58.60 21.75
CA SER A 151 -8.36 57.58 22.37
C SER A 151 -9.86 57.94 22.49
N LYS A 152 -10.30 59.09 21.95
CA LYS A 152 -11.66 59.62 22.11
C LYS A 152 -12.64 59.23 20.99
N HIS A 153 -12.16 58.68 19.87
CA HIS A 153 -12.99 58.36 18.68
C HIS A 153 -13.06 56.86 18.33
N ILE A 154 -12.55 55.97 19.19
CA ILE A 154 -12.33 54.54 18.87
C ILE A 154 -13.32 53.60 19.59
N LYS A 155 -14.17 54.11 20.48
CA LYS A 155 -15.15 53.29 21.22
C LYS A 155 -16.49 53.12 20.50
N ASP A 156 -16.69 53.81 19.39
CA ASP A 156 -17.97 53.90 18.67
C ASP A 156 -17.94 53.23 17.28
N LEU A 157 -16.92 52.38 17.03
CA LEU A 157 -16.81 51.44 15.90
C LEU A 157 -16.73 49.99 16.42
#